data_AF-A0A916JH05-F1
#
_entry.id   AF-A0A916JH05-F1
#
_cell.length_a   1.000
_cell.length_b   1.000
_cell.length_c   1.000
_cell.angle_alpha   90.00
_cell.angle_beta   90.00
_cell.angle_gamma   90.00
#
_symmetry.space_group_name_H-M   'P 1'
#
loop_
_entity.id
_entity.type
_entity.pdbx_description
1 polymer ?
#
loop_
_entity_poly.entity_id
_entity_poly.type
_entity_poly.pdbx_seq_one_letter_code
_entity_poly.pdbx_strand_id
1 'polypeptide(L)'
;MNAKDLASVYDTIMSIPGMNEQVKVDLKISRKNALLLHQAIRRAVNQPATDSNPDLIDIATAESKQELMKISEEFLQRTNLMELNEKILRL
;
A
#
# COMPACT_ATOMS: atom_id res chain seq x y z
N MET A 1 -9.60 17.26 5.91
CA MET A 1 -9.70 16.46 7.15
C MET A 1 -8.44 16.69 7.94
N ASN A 2 -8.53 16.90 9.26
CA ASN A 2 -7.34 17.02 10.09
C ASN A 2 -6.92 15.61 10.59
N ALA A 3 -5.67 15.42 11.02
CA ALA A 3 -5.13 14.12 11.43
C ALA A 3 -5.96 13.43 12.53
N LYS A 4 -6.59 14.21 13.42
CA LYS A 4 -7.52 13.70 14.45
C LYS A 4 -8.77 13.06 13.86
N ASP A 5 -9.36 13.66 12.83
CA ASP A 5 -10.56 13.11 12.20
C ASP A 5 -10.22 11.80 11.49
N LEU A 6 -9.04 11.73 10.88
CA LEU A 6 -8.55 10.54 10.19
C LEU A 6 -8.28 9.38 11.16
N ALA A 7 -7.66 9.66 12.32
CA ALA A 7 -7.44 8.68 13.38
C ALA A 7 -8.77 8.13 13.92
N SER A 8 -9.76 8.99 14.16
CA SER A 8 -11.10 8.56 14.60
C SER A 8 -11.81 7.70 13.56
N VAL A 9 -11.67 8.03 12.27
CA VAL A 9 -12.20 7.20 11.18
C VAL A 9 -11.49 5.85 11.14
N TYR A 10 -10.17 5.81 11.34
CA TYR A 10 -9.41 4.56 11.37
C TYR A 10 -9.81 3.66 12.53
N ASP A 11 -9.94 4.20 13.74
CA ASP A 11 -10.44 3.43 14.89
C ASP A 11 -11.86 2.90 14.64
N THR A 12 -12.70 3.69 13.97
CA THR A 12 -14.05 3.26 13.57
C THR A 12 -14.00 2.15 12.53
N ILE A 13 -13.11 2.23 11.54
CA ILE A 13 -12.93 1.19 10.52
C ILE A 13 -12.41 -0.08 11.20
N MET A 14 -11.37 -0.01 12.01
CA MET A 14 -10.76 -1.16 12.69
C MET A 14 -11.67 -1.83 13.71
N SER A 15 -12.68 -1.13 14.23
CA SER A 15 -13.70 -1.70 15.11
C SER A 15 -14.82 -2.44 14.36
N ILE A 16 -14.83 -2.39 13.01
CA ILE A 16 -15.72 -3.21 12.20
C ILE A 16 -15.25 -4.68 12.30
N PRO A 17 -16.11 -5.61 12.77
CA PRO A 17 -15.77 -7.02 12.83
C PRO A 17 -15.46 -7.54 11.42
N GLY A 18 -14.37 -8.31 11.30
CA GLY A 18 -13.89 -8.85 10.03
C GLY A 18 -12.74 -8.06 9.38
N MET A 19 -12.39 -6.87 9.86
CA MET A 19 -11.31 -6.06 9.26
C MET A 19 -9.90 -6.65 9.40
N ASN A 20 -9.70 -7.55 10.36
CA ASN A 20 -8.45 -8.28 10.54
C ASN A 20 -8.49 -9.69 9.92
N GLU A 21 -9.55 -10.05 9.21
CA GLU A 21 -9.65 -11.36 8.56
C GLU A 21 -8.77 -11.42 7.31
N GLN A 22 -8.03 -12.51 7.17
CA GLN A 22 -7.28 -12.77 5.94
C GLN A 22 -8.23 -13.21 4.83
N VAL A 23 -8.28 -12.44 3.76
CA VAL A 23 -9.10 -12.72 2.58
C VAL A 23 -8.23 -13.07 1.38
N LYS A 24 -8.71 -13.99 0.52
CA LYS A 24 -8.05 -14.30 -0.74
C LYS A 24 -8.51 -13.34 -1.82
N VAL A 25 -7.58 -12.57 -2.38
CA VAL A 25 -7.84 -11.66 -3.50
C VAL A 25 -7.39 -12.31 -4.80
N ASP A 26 -8.34 -12.58 -5.72
CA ASP A 26 -8.02 -13.00 -7.09
C ASP A 26 -8.00 -11.77 -8.01
N LEU A 27 -6.87 -11.51 -8.67
CA LEU A 27 -6.64 -10.29 -9.43
C LEU A 27 -6.00 -10.59 -10.79
N LYS A 28 -6.62 -10.13 -11.87
CA LYS A 28 -6.08 -10.15 -13.24
C LYS A 28 -5.74 -8.73 -13.69
N ILE A 29 -4.45 -8.41 -13.79
CA ILE A 29 -3.96 -7.11 -14.22
C ILE A 29 -2.86 -7.26 -15.28
N SER A 30 -2.68 -6.22 -16.10
CA SER A 30 -1.57 -6.18 -17.05
C SER A 30 -0.24 -5.97 -16.32
N ARG A 31 0.87 -6.39 -16.94
CA ARG A 31 2.23 -6.14 -16.43
C ARG A 31 2.47 -4.66 -16.13
N LYS A 32 1.99 -3.76 -16.99
CA LYS A 32 2.07 -2.31 -16.79
C LYS A 32 1.40 -1.90 -15.47
N ASN A 33 0.19 -2.38 -15.23
CA ASN A 33 -0.57 -1.99 -14.05
C ASN A 33 0.02 -2.62 -12.77
N ALA A 34 0.57 -3.83 -12.84
CA ALA A 34 1.29 -4.44 -11.72
C ALA A 34 2.51 -3.61 -11.30
N LEU A 35 3.29 -3.13 -12.27
CA LEU A 35 4.43 -2.26 -12.02
C LEU A 35 4.02 -0.92 -11.42
N LEU A 36 2.99 -0.27 -11.99
CA LEU A 36 2.49 1.01 -11.50
C LEU A 36 1.90 0.88 -10.08
N LEU A 37 1.21 -0.23 -9.79
CA LEU A 37 0.67 -0.50 -8.46
C LEU A 37 1.80 -0.62 -7.42
N HIS A 38 2.87 -1.36 -7.74
CA HIS A 38 4.03 -1.44 -6.85
C HIS A 38 4.65 -0.06 -6.60
N GLN A 39 4.84 0.75 -7.65
CA GLN A 39 5.39 2.09 -7.49
C GLN A 39 4.49 3.01 -6.67
N ALA A 40 3.17 2.91 -6.85
CA ALA A 40 2.20 3.69 -6.09
C ALA A 40 2.23 3.33 -4.60
N ILE A 41 2.22 2.02 -4.27
CA ILE A 41 2.31 1.54 -2.88
C ILE A 41 3.65 1.97 -2.27
N ARG A 42 4.76 1.74 -2.97
CA ARG A 42 6.09 2.13 -2.50
C ARG A 42 6.19 3.63 -2.22
N ARG A 43 5.64 4.46 -3.12
CA ARG A 43 5.60 5.91 -2.92
C ARG A 43 4.76 6.28 -1.71
N ALA A 44 3.55 5.73 -1.59
CA ALA A 44 2.63 6.03 -0.49
C ALA A 44 3.21 5.62 0.88
N VAL A 45 3.93 4.49 0.96
CA VAL A 45 4.55 4.02 2.20
C VAL A 45 5.79 4.85 2.59
N ASN A 46 6.57 5.32 1.60
CA ASN A 46 7.82 6.05 1.84
C ASN A 46 7.65 7.56 1.91
N GLN A 47 6.53 8.11 1.45
CA GLN A 47 6.27 9.53 1.50
C GLN A 47 5.95 9.93 2.94
N PRO A 48 6.65 10.92 3.52
CA PRO A 48 6.33 11.39 4.86
C PRO A 48 4.94 12.04 4.86
N ALA A 49 4.20 11.84 5.96
CA ALA A 49 2.91 12.46 6.16
C ALA A 49 3.04 13.97 6.04
N THR A 50 2.20 14.59 5.21
CA THR A 50 2.16 16.05 5.07
C THR A 50 0.95 16.59 5.82
N ASP A 51 1.12 17.64 6.61
CA ASP A 51 0.04 18.27 7.40
C ASP A 51 -1.14 18.79 6.55
N SER A 52 -0.94 18.94 5.24
CA SER A 52 -1.93 19.55 4.34
C SER A 52 -3.00 18.57 3.85
N ASN A 53 -2.75 17.26 3.87
CA ASN A 53 -3.75 16.27 3.47
C ASN A 53 -3.38 14.86 3.97
N PRO A 54 -3.78 14.48 5.20
CA PRO A 54 -3.45 13.16 5.74
C PRO A 54 -4.28 12.08 5.04
N ASP A 55 -3.61 11.01 4.61
CA ASP A 55 -4.19 9.82 3.97
C ASP A 55 -4.21 8.62 4.93
N LEU A 56 -5.05 7.62 4.66
CA LEU A 56 -5.18 6.42 5.51
C LEU A 56 -3.84 5.70 5.75
N ILE A 57 -2.93 5.78 4.77
CA ILE A 57 -1.59 5.20 4.87
C ILE A 57 -0.73 5.92 5.91
N ASP A 58 -0.98 7.20 6.21
CA ASP A 58 -0.19 7.98 7.18
C ASP A 58 -0.38 7.46 8.61
N ILE A 59 -1.60 7.00 8.92
CA ILE A 59 -1.99 6.47 10.23
C ILE A 59 -1.93 4.93 10.32
N ALA A 60 -1.63 4.25 9.21
CA ALA A 60 -1.44 2.80 9.20
C ALA A 60 -0.20 2.39 10.03
N THR A 61 -0.27 1.23 10.67
CA THR A 61 0.84 0.69 11.46
C THR A 61 2.03 0.33 10.56
N ALA A 62 3.22 0.25 11.16
CA ALA A 62 4.41 -0.21 10.44
C ALA A 62 4.22 -1.64 9.88
N GLU A 63 3.49 -2.48 10.59
CA GLU A 63 3.16 -3.86 10.19
C GLU A 63 2.29 -3.86 8.93
N SER A 64 1.19 -3.11 8.91
CA SER A 64 0.33 -2.99 7.73
C SER A 64 1.08 -2.41 6.53
N LYS A 65 1.97 -1.42 6.75
CA LYS A 65 2.84 -0.88 5.69
C LYS A 65 3.78 -1.93 5.11
N GLN A 66 4.37 -2.78 5.97
CA GLN A 66 5.23 -3.87 5.54
C GLN A 66 4.46 -4.95 4.78
N GLU A 67 3.25 -5.31 5.22
CA GLU A 67 2.40 -6.26 4.51
C GLU A 67 2.01 -5.77 3.12
N LEU A 68 1.61 -4.50 3.00
CA LEU A 68 1.32 -3.87 1.70
C LEU A 68 2.53 -3.88 0.77
N MET A 69 3.73 -3.62 1.30
CA MET A 69 4.97 -3.72 0.53
C MET A 69 5.22 -5.16 0.03
N LYS A 70 5.07 -6.17 0.90
CA LYS A 70 5.21 -7.58 0.51
C LYS A 70 4.22 -7.98 -0.59
N ILE A 71 2.95 -7.58 -0.47
CA ILE A 71 1.93 -7.84 -1.50
C ILE A 71 2.35 -7.20 -2.84
N SER A 72 2.89 -5.98 -2.80
CA SER A 72 3.36 -5.29 -4.00
C SER A 72 4.55 -5.99 -4.67
N GLU A 73 5.47 -6.56 -3.88
CA GLU A 73 6.62 -7.33 -4.35
C GLU A 73 6.19 -8.66 -4.96
N GLU A 74 5.20 -9.34 -4.35
CA GLU A 74 4.61 -10.55 -4.92
C GLU A 74 4.02 -10.29 -6.32
N PHE A 75 3.38 -9.14 -6.54
CA PHE A 75 2.88 -8.79 -7.88
C PHE A 75 4.02 -8.64 -8.90
N LEU A 76 5.13 -8.01 -8.52
CA LEU A 76 6.30 -7.91 -9.39
C LEU A 76 6.90 -9.27 -9.70
N GLN A 77 7.00 -10.14 -8.69
CA GLN A 77 7.52 -11.49 -8.85
C GLN A 77 6.62 -12.32 -9.79
N ARG A 78 5.29 -12.32 -9.58
CA ARG A 78 4.32 -13.04 -10.42
C ARG A 78 4.29 -12.53 -11.86
N THR A 79 4.58 -11.26 -12.09
CA THR A 79 4.59 -10.65 -13.42
C THR A 79 5.97 -10.68 -14.11
N ASN A 80 7.00 -11.22 -13.44
CA ASN A 80 8.40 -11.23 -13.87
C ASN A 80 8.94 -9.83 -14.20
N LEU A 81 8.60 -8.85 -13.36
CA LEU A 81 8.98 -7.43 -13.53
C LEU A 81 9.99 -6.95 -12.50
N MET A 82 10.52 -7.83 -11.64
CA MET A 82 11.50 -7.49 -10.61
C MET A 82 12.72 -6.77 -11.20
N GLU A 83 13.37 -7.37 -12.22
CA GLU A 83 14.54 -6.77 -12.87
C GLU A 83 14.24 -5.41 -13.52
N LEU A 84 13.04 -5.27 -14.10
CA LEU A 84 12.63 -4.00 -14.72
C LEU A 84 12.44 -2.91 -13.65
N ASN A 85 11.81 -3.26 -12.53
CA ASN A 85 11.63 -2.35 -11.41
C ASN A 85 12.97 -1.91 -10.81
N GLU A 86 13.93 -2.82 -10.67
CA GLU A 86 15.29 -2.49 -10.21
C GLU A 86 16.00 -1.52 -11.15
N LYS A 87 15.87 -1.71 -12.47
CA LYS A 87 16.43 -0.77 -13.45
C LYS A 87 15.80 0.62 -13.31
N ILE A 88 14.49 0.70 -13.12
CA ILE A 88 13.78 1.98 -12.93
C ILE A 88 14.20 2.67 -11.63
N LEU A 89 14.44 1.90 -10.56
CA LEU A 89 14.94 2.41 -9.28
C LEU A 89 16.35 2.99 -9.34
N ARG A 90 17.15 2.57 -10.33
CA ARG A 90 18.53 3.04 -10.53
C ARG A 90 18.63 4.22 -11.52
N LEU A 91 17.53 4.59 -12.17
CA LEU A 91 17.43 5.80 -12.98
C LEU A 91 17.23 7.03 -12.08
#